data_AF-A0A8B9GI67-F1
#
_entry.id   AF-A0A8B9GI67-F1
#
_cell.length_a   1.000
_cell.length_b   1.000
_cell.length_c   1.000
_cell.angle_alpha   90.00
_cell.angle_beta   90.00
_cell.angle_gamma   90.00
#
_symmetry.space_group_name_H-M   'P 1'
#
loop_
_entity.id
_entity.type
_entity.pdbx_description
1 polymer ?
#
loop_
_entity_poly.entity_id
_entity_poly.type
_entity_poly.pdbx_seq_one_letter_code
_entity_poly.pdbx_strand_id
1 'polypeptide(L)'
;MALSGSVTTCLSLPVHYLICQVGFEKKDTYDINSILSENGEVCWQAVTEHVCYLESDQSVDYIKSIRSLGPVCESVYLHFKSLTKEQFVIQYALWFHWTNCTELFLEVFDVLQHTQTTEVALGLMKLTSCLERALGDVYLLIGKDCPFLLRDLLASEQLAVVFGQAVMNVLRVFIGSPYGLNLRNVLWHGFASPKEIPAKYADCVILLLPQLEVGLRLLFTTANKCQNRLLTAESSALYTTFDEMLAKHLDNEEVNQLPSVLEEPAMEFLWDFLNHQEGPRVRDRLSHGEIDLEAFPREVANQIVAFAITLLCRFSDEDMFAFKEHMVIKPLMNCASCYCSRFHPISRLKKQVLECMKSIHLWPELPTVPEEHVQTIKGLDGHTGASTLIFMISEVLSQLQQYMPQICCSSDDPINNVLTERLLIELCDTRICTLYSPRPVLEVLVILRKISTQCHQVSEQVIASTKLRYKQWMSKTLRSRQRHNYLRMLSSMKFLSPVLRLILVLMTVELVNIHLVCKKNPSDYQQYLKFLKSVLQYTENLVTYTSPEKNKWDETLELTNKTLIKIKRISDRKLMLMQLTT
;
A
#
# COMPACT_ATOMS: atom_id res chain seq x y z
N MET A 1 14.33 -8.35 62.16
CA MET A 1 13.97 -7.08 61.51
C MET A 1 14.79 -6.94 60.24
N ALA A 2 14.24 -7.36 59.10
CA ALA A 2 14.84 -7.12 57.79
C ALA A 2 14.37 -5.74 57.31
N LEU A 3 15.32 -4.87 56.97
CA LEU A 3 15.03 -3.59 56.34
C LEU A 3 14.23 -3.83 55.05
N SER A 4 13.10 -3.15 54.92
CA SER A 4 12.24 -3.14 53.73
C SER A 4 13.09 -2.89 52.48
N GLY A 5 13.06 -3.85 51.55
CA GLY A 5 14.02 -3.99 50.45
C GLY A 5 14.20 -2.72 49.61
N SER A 6 15.45 -2.27 49.51
CA SER A 6 15.87 -1.28 48.53
C SER A 6 15.66 -1.88 47.15
N VAL A 7 14.80 -1.27 46.34
CA VAL A 7 14.74 -1.59 44.92
C VAL A 7 16.10 -1.22 44.34
N THR A 8 16.84 -2.20 43.80
CA THR A 8 18.10 -1.96 43.11
C THR A 8 17.78 -1.25 41.79
N THR A 9 18.19 0.02 41.69
CA THR A 9 18.04 0.81 40.47
C THR A 9 18.77 0.18 39.30
N CYS A 10 18.13 0.14 38.12
CA CYS A 10 18.76 -0.23 36.85
C CYS A 10 19.25 1.02 36.09
N LEU A 11 19.02 2.21 36.63
CA LEU A 11 19.47 3.47 36.06
C LEU A 11 20.94 3.71 36.43
N SER A 12 21.72 4.26 35.50
CA SER A 12 23.05 4.76 35.82
C SER A 12 22.93 5.93 36.79
N LEU A 13 23.94 6.13 37.65
CA LEU A 13 23.92 7.21 38.65
C LEU A 13 23.59 8.60 38.05
N PRO A 14 24.11 8.98 36.86
CA PRO A 14 23.73 10.25 36.22
C PRO A 14 22.26 10.31 35.78
N VAL A 15 21.71 9.22 35.22
CA VAL A 15 20.31 9.16 34.75
C VAL A 15 19.36 9.14 35.96
N HIS A 16 19.70 8.37 36.99
CA HIS A 16 18.95 8.35 38.25
C HIS A 16 18.93 9.76 38.88
N TYR A 17 20.08 10.44 38.96
CA TYR A 17 20.16 11.80 39.47
C TYR A 17 19.31 12.77 38.63
N LEU A 18 19.39 12.69 37.31
CA LEU A 18 18.62 13.54 36.39
C LEU A 18 17.10 13.39 36.59
N ILE A 19 16.61 12.16 36.70
CA ILE A 19 15.17 11.87 36.83
C ILE A 19 14.67 12.11 38.25
N CYS A 20 15.40 11.65 39.27
CA CYS A 20 14.89 11.62 40.64
C CYS A 20 15.20 12.89 41.44
N GLN A 21 16.21 13.68 41.04
CA GLN A 21 16.73 14.76 41.88
C GLN A 21 16.73 16.12 41.19
N VAL A 22 17.23 16.24 39.95
CA VAL A 22 17.51 17.56 39.33
C VAL A 22 16.30 18.49 39.30
N GLY A 23 15.09 17.99 38.97
CA GLY A 23 13.88 18.81 38.98
C GLY A 23 13.40 19.21 40.39
N PHE A 24 13.87 18.55 41.45
CA PHE A 24 13.36 18.75 42.81
C PHE A 24 14.41 19.34 43.75
N GLU A 25 15.53 19.81 43.20
CA GLU A 25 16.56 20.53 43.96
C GLU A 25 16.04 21.87 44.49
N LYS A 26 15.22 22.54 43.69
CA LYS A 26 14.48 23.74 44.11
C LYS A 26 13.17 23.29 44.76
N LYS A 27 12.86 23.82 45.93
CA LYS A 27 11.61 23.55 46.67
C LYS A 27 10.58 24.67 46.51
N ASP A 28 10.81 25.56 45.55
CA ASP A 28 9.90 26.67 45.25
C ASP A 28 8.65 26.14 44.54
N THR A 29 7.56 26.89 44.64
CA THR A 29 6.30 26.67 43.92
C THR A 29 5.85 27.99 43.32
N TYR A 30 5.17 27.92 42.19
CA TYR A 30 4.55 29.06 41.53
C TYR A 30 3.05 29.12 41.87
N ASP A 31 2.47 30.31 41.80
CA ASP A 31 1.02 30.45 41.84
C ASP A 31 0.43 29.72 40.63
N ILE A 32 -0.51 28.80 40.85
CA ILE A 32 -1.12 28.03 39.76
C ILE A 32 -1.80 28.96 38.75
N ASN A 33 -2.30 30.12 39.16
CA ASN A 33 -2.92 31.11 38.27
C ASN A 33 -1.93 31.77 37.30
N SER A 34 -0.63 31.65 37.56
CA SER A 34 0.41 32.07 36.61
C SER A 34 0.66 31.02 35.51
N ILE A 35 0.29 29.76 35.77
CA ILE A 35 0.48 28.63 34.86
C ILE A 35 -0.83 28.27 34.14
N LEU A 36 -1.98 28.46 34.81
CA LEU A 36 -3.32 28.09 34.34
C LEU A 36 -4.30 29.24 34.41
N SER A 37 -5.19 29.32 33.42
CA SER A 37 -6.40 30.15 33.49
C SER A 37 -7.46 29.51 34.40
N GLU A 38 -8.48 30.28 34.76
CA GLU A 38 -9.63 29.78 35.54
C GLU A 38 -10.34 28.58 34.87
N ASN A 39 -10.30 28.51 33.53
CA ASN A 39 -10.89 27.42 32.75
C ASN A 39 -9.95 26.22 32.56
N GLY A 40 -8.78 26.25 33.21
CA GLY A 40 -7.77 25.20 33.15
C GLY A 40 -6.83 25.29 31.96
N GLU A 41 -6.86 26.37 31.16
CA GLU A 41 -5.97 26.56 29.99
C GLU A 41 -4.53 26.88 30.40
N VAL A 42 -3.54 26.27 29.75
CA VAL A 42 -2.11 26.44 30.04
C VAL A 42 -1.58 27.73 29.43
N CYS A 43 -1.00 28.58 30.28
CA CYS A 43 -0.18 29.70 29.86
C CYS A 43 1.19 29.19 29.36
N TRP A 44 1.29 28.85 28.08
CA TRP A 44 2.51 28.30 27.49
C TRP A 44 3.72 29.23 27.63
N GLN A 45 3.52 30.54 27.69
CA GLN A 45 4.60 31.49 27.96
C GLN A 45 5.24 31.24 29.33
N ALA A 46 4.43 31.12 30.39
CA ALA A 46 4.92 30.85 31.74
C ALA A 46 5.69 29.52 31.84
N VAL A 47 5.33 28.52 31.03
CA VAL A 47 6.03 27.22 31.01
C VAL A 47 7.31 27.29 30.17
N THR A 48 7.28 27.94 29.00
CA THR A 48 8.40 27.97 28.06
C THR A 48 9.54 28.89 28.50
N GLU A 49 9.29 29.89 29.35
CA GLU A 49 10.31 30.72 30.01
C GLU A 49 11.28 29.89 30.88
N HIS A 50 10.90 28.68 31.29
CA HIS A 50 11.76 27.76 32.04
C HIS A 50 12.67 26.89 31.15
N VAL A 51 12.55 26.94 29.82
CA VAL A 51 13.47 26.24 28.91
C VAL A 51 14.74 27.07 28.75
N CYS A 52 15.87 26.50 29.16
CA CYS A 52 17.18 27.14 29.06
C CYS A 52 17.94 26.66 27.82
N TYR A 53 18.74 27.55 27.24
CA TYR A 53 19.54 27.28 26.04
C TYR A 53 21.03 27.46 26.34
N LEU A 54 21.89 26.69 25.65
CA LEU A 54 23.33 26.86 25.70
C LEU A 54 23.75 28.10 24.91
N GLU A 55 24.67 28.90 25.48
CA GLU A 55 25.17 30.12 24.84
C GLU A 55 25.90 29.86 23.51
N SER A 56 26.47 28.65 23.35
CA SER A 56 27.30 28.28 22.22
C SER A 56 26.54 28.06 20.92
N ASP A 57 25.45 27.30 20.95
CA ASP A 57 24.75 26.80 19.76
C ASP A 57 23.22 26.92 19.84
N GLN A 58 22.70 27.58 20.89
CA GLN A 58 21.28 27.72 21.14
C GLN A 58 20.53 26.37 21.24
N SER A 59 21.25 25.27 21.48
CA SER A 59 20.63 23.99 21.80
C SER A 59 20.10 24.00 23.24
N VAL A 60 19.14 23.12 23.54
CA VAL A 60 18.51 23.06 24.87
C VAL A 60 19.52 22.60 25.93
N ASP A 61 19.71 23.41 26.97
CA ASP A 61 20.42 23.02 28.19
C ASP A 61 19.46 22.17 29.05
N TYR A 62 19.46 20.86 28.81
CA TYR A 62 18.51 19.94 29.44
C TYR A 62 18.59 19.96 30.98
N ILE A 63 19.79 20.01 31.56
CA ILE A 63 19.95 19.98 33.02
C ILE A 63 19.38 21.26 33.64
N LYS A 64 19.72 22.45 33.10
CA LYS A 64 19.15 23.70 33.61
C LYS A 64 17.64 23.77 33.37
N SER A 65 17.17 23.30 32.21
CA SER A 65 15.74 23.27 31.89
C SER A 65 14.96 22.36 32.84
N ILE A 66 15.43 21.14 33.12
CA ILE A 66 14.80 20.22 34.08
C ILE A 66 14.75 20.86 35.47
N ARG A 67 15.85 21.47 35.92
CA ARG A 67 15.92 22.16 37.22
C ARG A 67 14.96 23.37 37.30
N SER A 68 14.75 24.07 36.19
CA SER A 68 13.87 25.24 36.13
C SER A 68 12.39 24.86 36.01
N LEU A 69 12.07 23.80 35.25
CA LEU A 69 10.71 23.27 35.08
C LEU A 69 10.21 22.50 36.31
N GLY A 70 11.11 22.03 37.17
CA GLY A 70 10.77 21.27 38.36
C GLY A 70 9.75 21.92 39.31
N PRO A 71 9.94 23.19 39.73
CA PRO A 71 8.94 23.97 40.48
C PRO A 71 7.58 24.10 39.77
N VAL A 72 7.56 24.14 38.42
CA VAL A 72 6.29 24.11 37.65
C VAL A 72 5.60 22.75 37.84
N CYS A 73 6.33 21.64 37.75
CA CYS A 73 5.81 20.31 38.03
C CYS A 73 5.30 20.15 39.47
N GLU A 74 5.99 20.74 40.45
CA GLU A 74 5.53 20.78 41.85
C GLU A 74 4.17 21.48 41.97
N SER A 75 4.04 22.63 41.32
CA SER A 75 2.84 23.47 41.40
C SER A 75 1.64 22.77 40.76
N VAL A 76 1.83 22.13 39.61
CA VAL A 76 0.79 21.33 38.94
C VAL A 76 0.40 20.11 39.78
N TYR A 77 1.37 19.41 40.37
CA TYR A 77 1.10 18.30 41.28
C TYR A 77 0.24 18.72 42.49
N LEU A 78 0.62 19.82 43.15
CA LEU A 78 -0.12 20.31 44.32
C LEU A 78 -1.54 20.74 43.94
N HIS A 79 -1.70 21.38 42.77
CA HIS A 79 -3.01 21.73 42.22
C HIS A 79 -3.86 20.48 41.97
N PHE A 80 -3.36 19.50 41.22
CA PHE A 80 -4.11 18.26 40.93
C PHE A 80 -4.45 17.49 42.20
N LYS A 81 -3.55 17.44 43.17
CA LYS A 81 -3.80 16.83 44.49
C LYS A 81 -4.89 17.55 45.30
N SER A 82 -5.13 18.83 45.04
CA SER A 82 -6.19 19.60 45.69
C SER A 82 -7.57 19.37 45.10
N LEU A 83 -7.65 18.83 43.88
CA LEU A 83 -8.90 18.60 43.15
C LEU A 83 -9.51 17.25 43.50
N THR A 84 -10.83 17.21 43.64
CA THR A 84 -11.57 15.93 43.59
C THR A 84 -11.67 15.44 42.15
N LYS A 85 -12.02 14.16 41.98
CA LYS A 85 -12.27 13.58 40.65
C LYS A 85 -13.38 14.32 39.90
N GLU A 86 -14.43 14.74 40.59
CA GLU A 86 -15.53 15.50 40.00
C GLU A 86 -15.07 16.89 39.54
N GLN A 87 -14.29 17.59 40.36
CA GLN A 87 -13.73 18.90 40.00
C GLN A 87 -12.79 18.78 38.79
N PHE A 88 -11.94 17.75 38.78
CA PHE A 88 -11.04 17.48 37.67
C PHE A 88 -11.81 17.13 36.39
N VAL A 89 -12.88 16.32 36.47
CA VAL A 89 -13.74 16.01 35.32
C VAL A 89 -14.41 17.27 34.79
N ILE A 90 -15.00 18.10 35.65
CA ILE A 90 -15.68 19.34 35.25
C ILE A 90 -14.70 20.29 34.53
N GLN A 91 -13.48 20.42 35.07
CA GLN A 91 -12.49 21.35 34.55
C GLN A 91 -11.75 20.82 33.31
N TYR A 92 -11.43 19.51 33.28
CA TYR A 92 -10.49 18.94 32.31
C TYR A 92 -11.08 17.91 31.34
N ALA A 93 -12.24 17.29 31.62
CA ALA A 93 -12.76 16.22 30.75
C ALA A 93 -13.05 16.68 29.32
N LEU A 94 -13.51 17.92 29.14
CA LEU A 94 -13.70 18.53 27.82
C LEU A 94 -12.37 18.63 27.04
N TRP A 95 -11.27 18.89 27.74
CA TRP A 95 -9.93 18.95 27.16
C TRP A 95 -9.40 17.56 26.79
N PHE A 96 -9.99 16.48 27.29
CA PHE A 96 -9.60 15.10 26.96
C PHE A 96 -10.54 14.44 25.95
N HIS A 97 -11.78 14.91 25.81
CA HIS A 97 -12.84 14.30 24.99
C HIS A 97 -12.36 13.87 23.61
N TRP A 98 -11.63 14.76 22.95
CA TRP A 98 -11.17 14.58 21.58
C TRP A 98 -10.04 13.53 21.45
N THR A 99 -9.31 13.19 22.52
CA THR A 99 -8.23 12.17 22.46
C THR A 99 -8.77 10.77 22.13
N ASN A 100 -10.09 10.59 22.21
CA ASN A 100 -10.80 9.32 22.25
C ASN A 100 -10.27 8.38 23.36
N CYS A 101 -9.62 8.97 24.37
CA CYS A 101 -8.98 8.30 25.49
C CYS A 101 -9.30 9.06 26.80
N THR A 102 -10.41 9.80 26.87
CA THR A 102 -10.83 10.55 28.07
C THR A 102 -10.81 9.69 29.32
N GLU A 103 -11.37 8.48 29.21
CA GLU A 103 -11.38 7.53 30.32
C GLU A 103 -9.97 7.18 30.78
N LEU A 104 -9.02 7.03 29.86
CA LEU A 104 -7.61 6.83 30.20
C LEU A 104 -7.03 8.02 30.98
N PHE A 105 -7.27 9.26 30.56
CA PHE A 105 -6.76 10.44 31.31
C PHE A 105 -7.38 10.55 32.70
N LEU A 106 -8.67 10.22 32.83
CA LEU A 106 -9.38 10.19 34.12
C LEU A 106 -8.91 9.04 35.01
N GLU A 107 -8.61 7.87 34.43
CA GLU A 107 -8.01 6.72 35.14
C GLU A 107 -6.62 7.08 35.66
N VAL A 108 -5.77 7.72 34.84
CA VAL A 108 -4.42 8.10 35.29
C VAL A 108 -4.49 9.18 36.38
N PHE A 109 -5.43 10.14 36.29
CA PHE A 109 -5.65 11.08 37.39
C PHE A 109 -6.03 10.36 38.69
N ASP A 110 -6.95 9.39 38.62
CA ASP A 110 -7.38 8.60 39.78
C ASP A 110 -6.19 7.84 40.41
N VAL A 111 -5.35 7.23 39.57
CA VAL A 111 -4.09 6.58 39.97
C VAL A 111 -3.15 7.54 40.70
N LEU A 112 -3.01 8.78 40.20
CA LEU A 112 -2.11 9.78 40.78
C LEU A 112 -2.59 10.26 42.16
N GLN A 113 -3.91 10.29 42.40
CA GLN A 113 -4.47 10.58 43.73
C GLN A 113 -4.16 9.49 44.76
N HIS A 114 -4.13 8.22 44.34
CA HIS A 114 -4.02 7.06 45.24
C HIS A 114 -2.58 6.54 45.43
N THR A 115 -1.58 7.24 44.87
CA THR A 115 -0.12 7.04 45.09
C THR A 115 0.42 5.64 44.75
N GLN A 116 -0.25 4.87 43.90
CA GLN A 116 0.25 3.58 43.43
C GLN A 116 1.34 3.76 42.37
N THR A 117 2.61 3.66 42.78
CA THR A 117 3.77 3.99 41.94
C THR A 117 3.86 3.20 40.64
N THR A 118 3.39 1.95 40.62
CA THR A 118 3.43 1.09 39.41
C THR A 118 2.42 1.53 38.36
N GLU A 119 1.27 2.01 38.82
CA GLU A 119 0.20 2.49 37.95
C GLU A 119 0.56 3.86 37.35
N VAL A 120 1.35 4.69 38.06
CA VAL A 120 1.87 5.98 37.54
C VAL A 120 2.79 5.76 36.33
N ALA A 121 3.72 4.81 36.43
CA ALA A 121 4.60 4.45 35.31
C ALA A 121 3.79 3.95 34.10
N LEU A 122 2.81 3.09 34.32
CA LEU A 122 1.91 2.60 33.27
C LEU A 122 1.07 3.72 32.65
N GLY A 123 0.53 4.63 33.47
CA GLY A 123 -0.21 5.80 33.02
C GLY A 123 0.64 6.68 32.11
N LEU A 124 1.89 6.96 32.49
CA LEU A 124 2.79 7.78 31.69
C LEU A 124 3.15 7.14 30.34
N MET A 125 3.31 5.82 30.28
CA MET A 125 3.51 5.09 29.02
C MET A 125 2.29 5.23 28.10
N LYS A 126 1.08 5.10 28.64
CA LYS A 126 -0.16 5.24 27.85
C LYS A 126 -0.33 6.68 27.35
N LEU A 127 -0.12 7.68 28.21
CA LEU A 127 -0.20 9.11 27.87
C LEU A 127 0.81 9.50 26.77
N THR A 128 2.05 9.04 26.87
CA THR A 128 3.09 9.34 25.88
C THR A 128 2.83 8.66 24.53
N SER A 129 2.21 7.48 24.51
CA SER A 129 1.77 6.83 23.27
C SER A 129 0.61 7.58 22.60
N CYS A 130 -0.38 8.05 23.36
CA CYS A 130 -1.46 8.90 22.83
C CYS A 130 -0.92 10.16 22.15
N LEU A 131 0.09 10.79 22.76
CA LEU A 131 0.75 11.98 22.23
C LEU A 131 1.56 11.70 20.97
N GLU A 132 2.38 10.64 20.97
CA GLU A 132 3.20 10.27 19.80
C GLU A 132 2.33 10.13 18.55
N ARG A 133 1.15 9.50 18.70
CA ARG A 133 0.14 9.44 17.64
C ARG A 133 -0.39 10.82 17.24
N ALA A 134 -0.84 11.62 18.20
CA ALA A 134 -1.44 12.94 17.92
C ALA A 134 -0.45 13.92 17.27
N LEU A 135 0.81 13.93 17.72
CA LEU A 135 1.88 14.72 17.10
C LEU A 135 2.21 14.23 15.70
N GLY A 136 2.12 12.92 15.46
CA GLY A 136 2.26 12.35 14.13
C GLY A 136 1.16 12.83 13.19
N ASP A 137 -0.10 12.84 13.65
CA ASP A 137 -1.23 13.35 12.87
C ASP A 137 -1.04 14.83 12.49
N VAL A 138 -0.53 15.63 13.42
CA VAL A 138 -0.26 17.05 13.20
C VAL A 138 0.94 17.27 12.29
N TYR A 139 2.00 16.48 12.48
CA TYR A 139 3.16 16.53 11.61
C TYR A 139 2.73 16.27 10.16
N LEU A 140 1.85 15.30 9.94
CA LEU A 140 1.33 14.96 8.61
C LEU A 140 0.45 16.06 7.97
N LEU A 141 0.10 17.12 8.72
CA LEU A 141 -0.56 18.30 8.15
C LEU A 141 0.39 19.15 7.29
N ILE A 142 1.69 19.14 7.60
CA ILE A 142 2.70 20.00 6.95
C ILE A 142 3.87 19.18 6.37
N GLY A 143 4.22 18.07 7.02
CA GLY A 143 5.22 17.11 6.60
C GLY A 143 4.62 15.92 5.87
N LYS A 144 5.44 15.22 5.08
CA LYS A 144 5.01 14.08 4.26
C LYS A 144 5.38 12.73 4.88
N ASP A 145 6.56 12.68 5.49
CA ASP A 145 7.11 11.49 6.13
C ASP A 145 7.26 11.75 7.62
N CYS A 146 6.30 11.28 8.41
CA CYS A 146 6.34 11.38 9.86
C CYS A 146 7.57 10.63 10.39
N PRO A 147 8.48 11.31 11.14
CA PRO A 147 9.63 10.64 11.70
C PRO A 147 9.20 9.45 12.55
N PHE A 148 9.82 8.30 12.27
CA PHE A 148 9.48 7.05 12.95
C PHE A 148 9.80 7.07 14.45
N LEU A 149 10.81 7.84 14.85
CA LEU A 149 11.20 7.98 16.26
C LEU A 149 10.58 9.24 16.84
N LEU A 150 9.91 9.12 18.00
CA LEU A 150 9.35 10.26 18.75
C LEU A 150 10.36 11.40 18.96
N ARG A 151 11.63 11.07 19.21
CA ARG A 151 12.69 12.09 19.34
C ARG A 151 12.84 12.95 18.09
N ASP A 152 12.81 12.31 16.93
CA ASP A 152 13.03 12.96 15.65
C ASP A 152 11.76 13.71 15.22
N LEU A 153 10.58 13.18 15.58
CA LEU A 153 9.29 13.86 15.45
C LEU A 153 9.27 15.16 16.27
N LEU A 154 9.70 15.10 17.53
CA LEU A 154 9.78 16.26 18.42
C LEU A 154 10.86 17.28 18.03
N ALA A 155 11.87 16.85 17.28
CA ALA A 155 12.93 17.71 16.75
C ALA A 155 12.59 18.29 15.36
N SER A 156 11.42 17.96 14.80
CA SER A 156 11.05 18.37 13.46
C SER A 156 10.72 19.86 13.36
N GLU A 157 11.18 20.48 12.27
CA GLU A 157 10.84 21.87 11.95
C GLU A 157 9.33 22.03 11.69
N GLN A 158 8.69 21.00 11.15
CA GLN A 158 7.25 21.00 10.86
C GLN A 158 6.44 21.22 12.13
N LEU A 159 6.70 20.45 13.20
CA LEU A 159 6.02 20.67 14.46
C LEU A 159 6.44 21.98 15.13
N ALA A 160 7.73 22.37 15.02
CA ALA A 160 8.18 23.66 15.54
C ALA A 160 7.46 24.85 14.87
N VAL A 161 7.08 24.74 13.59
CA VAL A 161 6.29 25.75 12.88
C VAL A 161 4.87 25.85 13.43
N VAL A 162 4.22 24.72 13.79
CA VAL A 162 2.83 24.76 14.28
C VAL A 162 2.74 25.17 15.74
N PHE A 163 3.66 24.68 16.56
CA PHE A 163 3.61 24.83 18.02
C PHE A 163 4.52 25.91 18.58
N GLY A 164 5.50 26.34 17.81
CA GLY A 164 6.63 27.11 18.30
C GLY A 164 7.75 26.23 18.85
N GLN A 165 8.98 26.64 18.56
CA GLN A 165 10.19 25.90 18.95
C GLN A 165 10.32 25.70 20.47
N ALA A 166 9.92 26.70 21.27
CA ALA A 166 10.05 26.64 22.72
C ALA A 166 9.12 25.59 23.34
N VAL A 167 7.89 25.46 22.82
CA VAL A 167 6.93 24.43 23.24
C VAL A 167 7.43 23.03 22.89
N MET A 168 7.96 22.85 21.67
CA MET A 168 8.59 21.60 21.28
C MET A 168 9.79 21.25 22.17
N ASN A 169 10.56 22.25 22.61
CA ASN A 169 11.68 22.04 23.51
C ASN A 169 11.25 21.61 24.93
N VAL A 170 10.10 22.08 25.43
CA VAL A 170 9.49 21.55 26.67
C VAL A 170 9.25 20.04 26.52
N LEU A 171 8.61 19.60 25.43
CA LEU A 171 8.37 18.17 25.19
C LEU A 171 9.67 17.37 25.05
N ARG A 172 10.68 17.92 24.37
CA ARG A 172 12.00 17.28 24.24
C ARG A 172 12.68 17.07 25.60
N VAL A 173 12.50 17.98 26.54
CA VAL A 173 13.01 17.86 27.92
C VAL A 173 12.35 16.69 28.65
N PHE A 174 11.03 16.51 28.52
CA PHE A 174 10.30 15.46 29.26
C PHE A 174 10.38 14.07 28.63
N ILE A 175 10.15 13.92 27.32
CA ILE A 175 9.78 12.62 26.74
C ILE A 175 10.55 12.21 25.49
N GLY A 176 11.26 13.13 24.83
CA GLY A 176 11.87 12.87 23.52
C GLY A 176 13.37 12.64 23.54
N SER A 177 14.12 13.56 24.13
CA SER A 177 15.58 13.60 23.97
C SER A 177 16.28 12.64 24.93
N PRO A 178 17.30 11.87 24.48
CA PRO A 178 18.12 11.06 25.37
C PRO A 178 18.98 11.91 26.33
N TYR A 179 19.13 13.20 26.05
CA TYR A 179 19.80 14.16 26.92
C TYR A 179 18.85 14.81 27.94
N GLY A 180 17.53 14.65 27.75
CA GLY A 180 16.49 15.05 28.70
C GLY A 180 16.10 13.90 29.63
N LEU A 181 14.91 13.99 30.23
CA LEU A 181 14.38 12.94 31.10
C LEU A 181 14.08 11.65 30.32
N ASN A 182 13.71 11.77 29.04
CA ASN A 182 13.41 10.66 28.13
C ASN A 182 12.40 9.65 28.72
N LEU A 183 11.40 10.15 29.45
CA LEU A 183 10.52 9.33 30.29
C LEU A 183 9.83 8.21 29.50
N ARG A 184 9.47 8.47 28.24
CA ARG A 184 8.88 7.48 27.32
C ARG A 184 9.77 6.26 27.16
N ASN A 185 11.04 6.44 26.81
CA ASN A 185 11.94 5.30 26.56
C ASN A 185 12.43 4.65 27.86
N VAL A 186 12.67 5.45 28.91
CA VAL A 186 13.08 4.93 30.23
C VAL A 186 12.03 3.99 30.81
N LEU A 187 10.75 4.34 30.65
CA LEU A 187 9.63 3.51 31.09
C LEU A 187 9.34 2.34 30.15
N TRP A 188 9.31 2.57 28.83
CA TRP A 188 9.02 1.53 27.84
C TRP A 188 9.99 0.35 27.93
N HIS A 189 11.28 0.63 28.11
CA HIS A 189 12.30 -0.42 28.25
C HIS A 189 12.37 -1.00 29.67
N GLY A 190 11.58 -0.50 30.61
CA GLY A 190 11.56 -0.97 32.00
C GLY A 190 12.84 -0.65 32.78
N PHE A 191 13.58 0.41 32.40
CA PHE A 191 14.81 0.79 33.08
C PHE A 191 14.57 1.43 34.46
N ALA A 192 13.49 2.18 34.59
CA ALA A 192 13.08 2.74 35.88
C ALA A 192 12.12 1.79 36.59
N SER A 193 12.39 1.54 37.86
CA SER A 193 11.41 0.96 38.75
C SER A 193 10.28 1.97 39.01
N PRO A 194 9.07 1.48 39.31
CA PRO A 194 7.91 2.32 39.60
C PRO A 194 8.13 3.49 40.57
N LYS A 195 8.99 3.30 41.57
CA LYS A 195 9.24 4.31 42.62
C LYS A 195 10.23 5.39 42.21
N GLU A 196 10.92 5.21 41.09
CA GLU A 196 11.94 6.14 40.58
C GLU A 196 11.37 7.20 39.65
N ILE A 197 10.11 7.08 39.22
CA ILE A 197 9.43 8.12 38.43
C ILE A 197 8.57 8.98 39.36
N PRO A 198 8.93 10.26 39.57
CA PRO A 198 8.13 11.17 40.38
C PRO A 198 6.76 11.44 39.74
N ALA A 199 5.69 11.28 40.52
CA ALA A 199 4.31 11.54 40.08
C ALA A 199 4.11 12.93 39.48
N LYS A 200 4.86 13.93 39.99
CA LYS A 200 4.86 15.33 39.53
C LYS A 200 5.10 15.48 38.03
N TYR A 201 5.92 14.60 37.43
CA TYR A 201 6.11 14.60 35.99
C TYR A 201 4.90 14.06 35.24
N ALA A 202 4.19 13.07 35.80
CA ALA A 202 2.95 12.57 35.24
C ALA A 202 1.81 13.59 35.32
N ASP A 203 1.67 14.33 36.43
CA ASP A 203 0.68 15.41 36.55
C ASP A 203 0.92 16.51 35.52
N CYS A 204 2.18 16.93 35.34
CA CYS A 204 2.55 17.90 34.32
C CYS A 204 2.27 17.39 32.90
N VAL A 205 2.53 16.11 32.62
CA VAL A 205 2.25 15.50 31.32
C VAL A 205 0.74 15.38 31.08
N ILE A 206 -0.07 15.03 32.07
CA ILE A 206 -1.54 15.03 31.95
C ILE A 206 -2.09 16.43 31.62
N LEU A 207 -1.49 17.47 32.19
CA LEU A 207 -1.92 18.85 31.97
C LEU A 207 -1.52 19.38 30.58
N LEU A 208 -0.24 19.21 30.21
CA LEU A 208 0.33 19.86 29.04
C LEU A 208 -0.09 19.20 27.72
N LEU A 209 -0.22 17.87 27.70
CA LEU A 209 -0.42 17.12 26.45
C LEU A 209 -1.76 17.38 25.77
N PRO A 210 -2.90 17.41 26.47
CA PRO A 210 -4.19 17.55 25.81
C PRO A 210 -4.42 18.96 25.25
N GLN A 211 -3.82 19.96 25.88
CA GLN A 211 -4.02 21.36 25.49
C GLN A 211 -3.14 21.78 24.33
N LEU A 212 -1.93 21.21 24.28
CA LEU A 212 -1.05 21.35 23.15
C LEU A 212 -1.76 20.92 21.85
N GLU A 213 -2.41 19.76 21.88
CA GLU A 213 -3.12 19.23 20.73
C GLU A 213 -4.39 20.01 20.35
N VAL A 214 -5.17 20.47 21.33
CA VAL A 214 -6.32 21.35 21.06
C VAL A 214 -5.87 22.62 20.32
N GLY A 215 -4.74 23.21 20.70
CA GLY A 215 -4.16 24.37 20.02
C GLY A 215 -3.86 24.12 18.53
N LEU A 216 -3.36 22.93 18.20
CA LEU A 216 -3.10 22.52 16.80
C LEU A 216 -4.34 22.35 15.98
N ARG A 217 -5.37 21.72 16.55
CA ARG A 217 -6.61 21.46 15.84
C ARG A 217 -7.37 22.77 15.62
N LEU A 218 -7.24 23.75 16.52
CA LEU A 218 -7.76 25.09 16.31
C LEU A 218 -7.06 25.79 15.12
N LEU A 219 -5.74 25.69 15.04
CA LEU A 219 -4.96 26.15 13.87
C LEU A 219 -5.38 25.42 12.59
N PHE A 220 -5.54 24.09 12.64
CA PHE A 220 -5.97 23.26 11.52
C PHE A 220 -7.38 23.60 11.01
N THR A 221 -8.37 23.68 11.90
CA THR A 221 -9.76 23.97 11.53
C THR A 221 -9.94 25.40 11.01
N THR A 222 -9.16 26.35 11.56
CA THR A 222 -9.13 27.74 11.11
C THR A 222 -8.46 27.86 9.74
N ALA A 223 -7.31 27.19 9.53
CA ALA A 223 -6.62 27.18 8.23
C ALA A 223 -7.45 26.50 7.13
N ASN A 224 -8.22 25.47 7.46
CA ASN A 224 -9.00 24.67 6.51
C ASN A 224 -10.48 25.09 6.40
N LYS A 225 -10.91 26.20 7.03
CA LYS A 225 -12.31 26.67 7.08
C LYS A 225 -13.31 25.57 7.47
N CYS A 226 -12.91 24.69 8.38
CA CYS A 226 -13.71 23.55 8.82
C CYS A 226 -13.90 23.56 10.34
N GLN A 227 -14.47 24.64 10.88
CA GLN A 227 -14.80 24.78 12.30
C GLN A 227 -15.65 23.62 12.86
N ASN A 228 -16.46 22.97 12.03
CA ASN A 228 -17.23 21.77 12.38
C ASN A 228 -16.35 20.54 12.72
N ARG A 229 -15.07 20.57 12.38
CA ARG A 229 -14.09 19.51 12.70
C ARG A 229 -13.31 19.76 14.00
N LEU A 230 -13.66 20.81 14.74
CA LEU A 230 -13.05 21.13 16.04
C LEU A 230 -13.49 20.14 17.13
N LEU A 231 -14.70 19.55 17.02
CA LEU A 231 -15.34 18.72 18.06
C LEU A 231 -15.91 17.37 17.56
N THR A 232 -15.53 16.86 16.38
CA THR A 232 -16.12 15.62 15.83
C THR A 232 -15.24 14.40 16.08
N ALA A 233 -15.48 13.77 17.23
CA ALA A 233 -15.44 12.31 17.34
C ALA A 233 -16.88 11.84 17.59
N GLU A 234 -17.71 11.80 16.54
CA GLU A 234 -19.08 11.29 16.68
C GLU A 234 -19.08 9.76 16.69
N SER A 235 -19.59 9.17 17.77
CA SER A 235 -19.78 7.72 17.92
C SER A 235 -20.89 7.15 17.03
N SER A 236 -21.67 8.01 16.36
CA SER A 236 -22.83 7.67 15.51
C SER A 236 -22.52 7.64 14.02
N ALA A 237 -21.35 8.12 13.62
CA ALA A 237 -20.90 8.12 12.24
C ALA A 237 -19.66 7.22 12.11
N LEU A 238 -19.67 6.31 11.14
CA LEU A 238 -18.45 5.63 10.74
C LEU A 238 -17.44 6.69 10.29
N TYR A 239 -16.15 6.52 10.61
CA TYR A 239 -15.10 7.37 10.08
C TYR A 239 -15.25 7.45 8.56
N THR A 240 -15.07 8.65 7.97
CA THR A 240 -14.99 8.76 6.51
C THR A 240 -13.86 7.87 6.02
N THR A 241 -14.24 6.72 5.48
CA THR A 241 -13.30 5.67 5.06
C THR A 241 -12.68 6.03 3.72
N PHE A 242 -11.54 5.45 3.36
CA PHE A 242 -11.06 5.56 1.98
C PHE A 242 -12.07 5.00 0.99
N ASP A 243 -12.92 4.05 1.40
CA ASP A 243 -14.03 3.56 0.58
C ASP A 243 -15.01 4.69 0.24
N GLU A 244 -15.41 5.49 1.23
CA GLU A 244 -16.28 6.67 1.02
C GLU A 244 -15.56 7.77 0.23
N MET A 245 -14.31 8.10 0.58
CA MET A 245 -13.55 9.14 -0.12
C MET A 245 -13.31 8.80 -1.59
N LEU A 246 -13.12 7.52 -1.90
CA LEU A 246 -12.82 7.05 -3.25
C LEU A 246 -14.05 6.54 -3.99
N ALA A 247 -15.23 6.54 -3.40
CA ALA A 247 -16.48 6.09 -4.04
C ALA A 247 -16.86 6.99 -5.21
N LYS A 248 -17.62 6.44 -6.17
CA LYS A 248 -18.11 7.21 -7.33
C LYS A 248 -19.19 8.23 -6.93
N HIS A 249 -20.02 7.85 -5.97
CA HIS A 249 -21.10 8.67 -5.45
C HIS A 249 -21.00 8.70 -3.92
N LEU A 250 -21.40 9.82 -3.33
CA LEU A 250 -21.55 9.98 -1.90
C LEU A 250 -22.83 9.28 -1.41
N ASP A 251 -23.02 9.20 -0.09
CA ASP A 251 -24.18 8.53 0.53
C ASP A 251 -25.54 9.15 0.14
N ASN A 252 -25.53 10.42 -0.28
CA ASN A 252 -26.69 11.15 -0.79
C ASN A 252 -26.91 10.98 -2.31
N GLU A 253 -26.21 10.03 -2.94
CA GLU A 253 -26.19 9.74 -4.38
C GLU A 253 -25.57 10.84 -5.26
N GLU A 254 -25.05 11.94 -4.69
CA GLU A 254 -24.35 12.96 -5.46
C GLU A 254 -23.01 12.44 -5.98
N VAL A 255 -22.60 12.94 -7.15
CA VAL A 255 -21.32 12.56 -7.77
C VAL A 255 -20.17 13.09 -6.92
N ASN A 256 -19.27 12.18 -6.52
CA ASN A 256 -18.06 12.56 -5.80
C ASN A 256 -17.20 13.48 -6.68
N GLN A 257 -16.85 14.67 -6.17
CA GLN A 257 -16.04 15.67 -6.88
C GLN A 257 -14.53 15.47 -6.70
N LEU A 258 -14.10 14.54 -5.84
CA LEU A 258 -12.68 14.26 -5.65
C LEU A 258 -11.96 13.87 -6.96
N PRO A 259 -12.55 13.05 -7.86
CA PRO A 259 -11.94 12.74 -9.15
C PRO A 259 -11.77 13.92 -10.09
N SER A 260 -12.64 14.94 -10.05
CA SER A 260 -12.49 16.13 -10.90
C SER A 260 -11.38 17.05 -10.42
N VAL A 261 -11.10 17.05 -9.11
CA VAL A 261 -10.03 17.84 -8.48
C VAL A 261 -8.66 17.16 -8.59
N LEU A 262 -8.61 15.85 -8.31
CA LEU A 262 -7.37 15.07 -8.34
C LEU A 262 -6.97 14.59 -9.74
N GLU A 263 -7.94 14.50 -10.66
CA GLU A 263 -7.83 13.81 -11.96
C GLU A 263 -7.65 12.29 -11.85
N GLU A 264 -7.93 11.60 -12.95
CA GLU A 264 -7.95 10.14 -13.03
C GLU A 264 -6.63 9.46 -12.61
N PRO A 265 -5.42 9.93 -13.01
CA PRO A 265 -4.17 9.27 -12.62
C PRO A 265 -3.94 9.23 -11.11
N ALA A 266 -4.24 10.34 -10.42
CA ALA A 266 -4.09 10.42 -8.97
C ALA A 266 -5.17 9.61 -8.25
N MET A 267 -6.40 9.61 -8.77
CA MET A 267 -7.45 8.72 -8.28
C MET A 267 -7.10 7.25 -8.45
N GLU A 268 -6.57 6.85 -9.60
CA GLU A 268 -6.13 5.47 -9.84
C GLU A 268 -5.02 5.07 -8.87
N PHE A 269 -4.05 5.94 -8.59
CA PHE A 269 -2.99 5.68 -7.60
C PHE A 269 -3.56 5.39 -6.21
N LEU A 270 -4.44 6.28 -5.73
CA LEU A 270 -5.09 6.13 -4.43
C LEU A 270 -5.90 4.84 -4.35
N TRP A 271 -6.66 4.54 -5.40
CA TRP A 271 -7.44 3.30 -5.47
C TRP A 271 -6.54 2.07 -5.42
N ASP A 272 -5.44 2.06 -6.17
CA ASP A 272 -4.54 0.92 -6.28
C ASP A 272 -3.80 0.60 -4.98
N PHE A 273 -3.31 1.64 -4.28
CA PHE A 273 -2.46 1.48 -3.11
C PHE A 273 -3.25 1.37 -1.80
N LEU A 274 -4.42 2.00 -1.72
CA LEU A 274 -5.19 2.10 -0.47
C LEU A 274 -6.40 1.18 -0.44
N ASN A 275 -7.09 0.97 -1.57
CA ASN A 275 -8.39 0.28 -1.55
C ASN A 275 -8.43 -1.07 -2.29
N HIS A 276 -7.75 -1.16 -3.43
CA HIS A 276 -7.92 -2.29 -4.35
C HIS A 276 -7.59 -3.63 -3.65
N GLN A 277 -8.49 -4.62 -3.75
CA GLN A 277 -8.34 -5.91 -3.04
C GLN A 277 -7.04 -6.66 -3.36
N GLU A 278 -6.62 -6.65 -4.63
CA GLU A 278 -5.34 -7.24 -5.11
C GLU A 278 -4.16 -6.24 -5.04
N GLY A 279 -4.41 -5.05 -4.50
CA GLY A 279 -3.44 -4.00 -4.26
C GLY A 279 -2.71 -4.17 -2.94
N PRO A 280 -1.70 -3.33 -2.67
CA PRO A 280 -0.95 -3.33 -1.42
C PRO A 280 -1.83 -3.11 -0.18
N ARG A 281 -2.94 -2.35 -0.34
CA ARG A 281 -3.85 -1.94 0.75
C ARG A 281 -3.07 -1.45 1.97
N VAL A 282 -2.11 -0.56 1.71
CA VAL A 282 -1.03 -0.24 2.65
C VAL A 282 -1.59 0.20 3.98
N ARG A 283 -2.62 1.05 3.99
CA ARG A 283 -3.27 1.52 5.22
C ARG A 283 -3.99 0.40 5.97
N ASP A 284 -4.79 -0.42 5.29
CA ASP A 284 -5.54 -1.50 5.94
C ASP A 284 -4.59 -2.53 6.55
N ARG A 285 -3.60 -2.99 5.78
CA ARG A 285 -2.61 -3.98 6.25
C ARG A 285 -1.72 -3.41 7.35
N LEU A 286 -1.34 -2.13 7.27
CA LEU A 286 -0.62 -1.46 8.35
C LEU A 286 -1.46 -1.40 9.63
N SER A 287 -2.75 -1.04 9.52
CA SER A 287 -3.66 -0.94 10.66
C SER A 287 -3.96 -2.28 11.34
N HIS A 288 -3.88 -3.38 10.59
CA HIS A 288 -4.00 -4.74 11.11
C HIS A 288 -2.66 -5.34 11.57
N GLY A 289 -1.55 -4.61 11.44
CA GLY A 289 -0.21 -5.11 11.81
C GLY A 289 0.32 -6.20 10.88
N GLU A 290 -0.20 -6.31 9.65
CA GLU A 290 0.18 -7.30 8.65
C GLU A 290 1.44 -6.90 7.85
N ILE A 291 1.95 -5.68 8.06
CA ILE A 291 3.14 -5.16 7.38
C ILE A 291 4.36 -5.25 8.30
N ASP A 292 5.34 -6.04 7.90
CA ASP A 292 6.70 -5.94 8.41
C ASP A 292 7.38 -4.72 7.79
N LEU A 293 7.71 -3.72 8.61
CA LEU A 293 8.32 -2.47 8.19
C LEU A 293 9.75 -2.65 7.69
N GLU A 294 10.49 -3.65 8.20
CA GLU A 294 11.86 -3.92 7.74
C GLU A 294 11.87 -4.58 6.36
N ALA A 295 10.82 -5.33 6.03
CA ALA A 295 10.64 -6.00 4.74
C ALA A 295 9.76 -5.22 3.75
N PHE A 296 9.22 -4.05 4.13
CA PHE A 296 8.31 -3.30 3.27
C PHE A 296 9.04 -2.80 2.01
N PRO A 297 8.49 -3.03 0.79
CA PRO A 297 9.21 -2.69 -0.43
C PRO A 297 9.51 -1.19 -0.52
N ARG A 298 10.80 -0.85 -0.56
CA ARG A 298 11.27 0.54 -0.64
C ARG A 298 10.69 1.27 -1.84
N GLU A 299 10.48 0.58 -2.95
CA GLU A 299 9.87 1.13 -4.16
C GLU A 299 8.42 1.58 -3.92
N VAL A 300 7.66 0.80 -3.14
CA VAL A 300 6.27 1.12 -2.78
C VAL A 300 6.25 2.33 -1.84
N ALA A 301 7.12 2.35 -0.82
CA ALA A 301 7.28 3.50 0.06
C ALA A 301 7.65 4.77 -0.73
N ASN A 302 8.68 4.70 -1.58
CA ASN A 302 9.11 5.82 -2.41
C ASN A 302 7.99 6.34 -3.33
N GLN A 303 7.14 5.45 -3.87
CA GLN A 303 6.00 5.87 -4.69
C GLN A 303 4.91 6.57 -3.86
N ILE A 304 4.64 6.12 -2.64
CA ILE A 304 3.70 6.79 -1.72
C ILE A 304 4.21 8.17 -1.34
N VAL A 305 5.50 8.30 -0.99
CA VAL A 305 6.14 9.59 -0.68
C VAL A 305 6.13 10.50 -1.90
N ALA A 306 6.52 10.01 -3.08
CA ALA A 306 6.49 10.77 -4.33
C ALA A 306 5.08 11.28 -4.64
N PHE A 307 4.07 10.45 -4.45
CA PHE A 307 2.68 10.81 -4.68
C PHE A 307 2.19 11.85 -3.67
N ALA A 308 2.48 11.68 -2.37
CA ALA A 308 2.22 12.69 -1.34
C ALA A 308 2.94 14.00 -1.65
N ILE A 309 4.16 13.93 -2.21
CA ILE A 309 4.89 15.11 -2.66
C ILE A 309 4.14 15.83 -3.76
N THR A 310 3.70 15.10 -4.78
CA THR A 310 2.94 15.66 -5.89
C THR A 310 1.62 16.28 -5.45
N LEU A 311 0.88 15.64 -4.55
CA LEU A 311 -0.38 16.20 -4.03
C LEU A 311 -0.13 17.55 -3.31
N LEU A 312 0.86 17.63 -2.42
CA LEU A 312 1.15 18.91 -1.77
C LEU A 312 1.60 19.98 -2.77
N CYS A 313 2.37 19.63 -3.80
CA CYS A 313 2.78 20.60 -4.84
C CYS A 313 1.60 21.04 -5.71
N ARG A 314 0.66 20.13 -5.98
CA ARG A 314 -0.52 20.41 -6.81
C ARG A 314 -1.48 21.38 -6.12
N PHE A 315 -1.59 21.31 -4.79
CA PHE A 315 -2.51 22.14 -3.99
C PHE A 315 -1.84 23.28 -3.22
N SER A 316 -0.54 23.51 -3.38
CA SER A 316 0.15 24.67 -2.81
C SER A 316 0.02 25.92 -3.69
N ASP A 317 0.06 27.11 -3.07
CA ASP A 317 -0.01 28.43 -3.72
C ASP A 317 1.09 28.65 -4.80
N GLU A 318 0.89 29.67 -5.64
CA GLU A 318 1.79 30.02 -6.74
C GLU A 318 3.21 30.40 -6.29
N ASP A 319 3.38 30.85 -5.04
CA ASP A 319 4.67 31.21 -4.44
C ASP A 319 5.65 30.01 -4.37
N MET A 320 5.15 28.78 -4.54
CA MET A 320 5.95 27.54 -4.59
C MET A 320 6.48 27.18 -5.98
N PHE A 321 6.36 28.07 -6.99
CA PHE A 321 6.77 27.80 -8.37
C PHE A 321 8.21 27.26 -8.49
N ALA A 322 9.17 27.86 -7.75
CA ALA A 322 10.56 27.42 -7.75
C ALA A 322 10.75 25.97 -7.24
N PHE A 323 9.91 25.53 -6.29
CA PHE A 323 9.91 24.14 -5.79
C PHE A 323 9.27 23.18 -6.79
N LYS A 324 8.16 23.59 -7.44
CA LYS A 324 7.47 22.79 -8.48
C LYS A 324 8.36 22.56 -9.71
N GLU A 325 9.19 23.54 -10.07
CA GLU A 325 10.14 23.47 -11.19
C GLU A 325 11.47 22.80 -10.85
N HIS A 326 11.69 22.39 -9.59
CA HIS A 326 12.93 21.75 -9.17
C HIS A 326 13.17 20.44 -9.96
N MET A 327 14.42 20.18 -10.33
CA MET A 327 14.84 19.08 -11.22
C MET A 327 14.43 17.67 -10.75
N VAL A 328 14.18 17.49 -9.45
CA VAL A 328 13.68 16.23 -8.87
C VAL A 328 12.16 16.23 -8.72
N ILE A 329 11.54 17.37 -8.43
CA ILE A 329 10.12 17.47 -8.12
C ILE A 329 9.29 17.45 -9.41
N LYS A 330 9.72 18.17 -10.44
CA LYS A 330 9.03 18.24 -11.73
C LYS A 330 8.84 16.86 -12.38
N PRO A 331 9.86 15.97 -12.45
CA PRO A 331 9.65 14.61 -12.91
C PRO A 331 8.68 13.79 -12.05
N LEU A 332 8.71 13.92 -10.71
CA LEU A 332 7.79 13.20 -9.81
C LEU A 332 6.33 13.62 -10.04
N MET A 333 6.10 14.92 -10.25
CA MET A 333 4.78 15.46 -10.60
C MET A 333 4.29 14.92 -11.95
N ASN A 334 5.17 14.88 -12.96
CA ASN A 334 4.85 14.30 -14.26
C ASN A 334 4.57 12.80 -14.19
N CYS A 335 5.30 12.05 -13.33
CA CYS A 335 5.05 10.63 -13.14
C CYS A 335 3.68 10.36 -12.51
N ALA A 336 3.27 11.17 -11.54
CA ALA A 336 1.97 11.01 -10.89
C ALA A 336 0.81 11.40 -11.82
N SER A 337 0.98 12.40 -12.70
CA SER A 337 -0.03 12.76 -13.72
C SER A 337 -0.12 11.77 -14.88
N CYS A 338 0.81 10.82 -14.97
CA CYS A 338 0.79 9.72 -15.95
C CYS A 338 0.63 8.35 -15.28
N TYR A 339 0.23 8.30 -14.00
CA TYR A 339 0.00 7.05 -13.31
C TYR A 339 -1.11 6.23 -13.99
N CYS A 340 -0.83 4.94 -14.16
CA CYS A 340 -1.79 3.93 -14.56
C CYS A 340 -1.78 2.82 -13.52
N SER A 341 -2.94 2.32 -13.14
CA SER A 341 -3.04 1.22 -12.17
C SER A 341 -2.12 0.04 -12.56
N ARG A 342 -1.47 -0.55 -11.56
CA ARG A 342 -0.61 -1.74 -11.63
C ARG A 342 -1.26 -2.95 -10.96
N PHE A 343 -2.16 -2.74 -10.01
CA PHE A 343 -2.78 -3.82 -9.22
C PHE A 343 -4.20 -4.17 -9.67
N HIS A 344 -4.87 -3.32 -10.45
CA HIS A 344 -6.17 -3.62 -11.04
C HIS A 344 -6.14 -4.86 -11.96
N PRO A 345 -7.21 -5.68 -12.05
CA PRO A 345 -7.25 -6.90 -12.85
C PRO A 345 -6.91 -6.68 -14.33
N ILE A 346 -7.24 -5.53 -14.91
CA ILE A 346 -6.85 -5.15 -16.29
C ILE A 346 -5.32 -5.13 -16.40
N SER A 347 -4.65 -4.42 -15.49
CA SER A 347 -3.19 -4.26 -15.48
C SER A 347 -2.47 -5.56 -15.15
N ARG A 348 -3.04 -6.36 -14.24
CA ARG A 348 -2.56 -7.72 -13.96
C ARG A 348 -2.68 -8.62 -15.19
N LEU A 349 -3.78 -8.56 -15.92
CA LEU A 349 -3.98 -9.33 -17.13
C LEU A 349 -2.97 -8.95 -18.22
N LYS A 350 -2.73 -7.64 -18.46
CA LYS A 350 -1.69 -7.18 -19.38
C LYS A 350 -0.33 -7.78 -19.04
N LYS A 351 0.05 -7.74 -17.75
CA LYS A 351 1.29 -8.36 -17.28
C LYS A 351 1.33 -9.88 -17.51
N GLN A 352 0.26 -10.60 -17.16
CA GLN A 352 0.15 -12.05 -17.37
C GLN A 352 0.28 -12.44 -18.86
N VAL A 353 -0.33 -11.66 -19.75
CA VAL A 353 -0.23 -11.86 -21.20
C VAL A 353 1.22 -11.70 -21.67
N LEU A 354 1.91 -10.63 -21.27
CA LEU A 354 3.30 -10.38 -21.66
C LEU A 354 4.26 -11.44 -21.08
N GLU A 355 4.07 -11.88 -19.83
CA GLU A 355 4.86 -12.96 -19.23
C GLU A 355 4.62 -14.30 -19.92
N CYS A 356 3.37 -14.62 -20.26
CA CYS A 356 3.04 -15.79 -21.05
C CYS A 356 3.68 -15.75 -22.44
N MET A 357 3.64 -14.59 -23.11
CA MET A 357 4.27 -14.41 -24.42
C MET A 357 5.78 -14.66 -24.35
N LYS A 358 6.45 -14.09 -23.35
CA LYS A 358 7.89 -14.32 -23.12
C LYS A 358 8.21 -15.80 -22.91
N SER A 359 7.42 -16.51 -22.11
CA SER A 359 7.60 -17.96 -21.89
C SER A 359 7.44 -18.75 -23.20
N ILE A 360 6.42 -18.42 -24.02
CA ILE A 360 6.21 -19.07 -25.33
C ILE A 360 7.31 -18.71 -26.34
N HIS A 361 7.90 -17.51 -26.25
CA HIS A 361 8.99 -17.07 -27.13
C HIS A 361 10.24 -17.96 -26.97
N LEU A 362 10.46 -18.58 -25.81
CA LEU A 362 11.60 -19.47 -25.56
C LEU A 362 11.49 -20.82 -26.29
N TRP A 363 10.31 -21.20 -26.79
CA TRP A 363 10.08 -22.54 -27.32
C TRP A 363 10.98 -22.92 -28.53
N PRO A 364 11.23 -22.04 -29.51
CA PRO A 364 12.14 -22.34 -30.63
C PRO A 364 13.60 -22.54 -30.20
N GLU A 365 14.00 -21.96 -29.05
CA GLU A 365 15.36 -22.08 -28.49
C GLU A 365 15.53 -23.31 -27.61
N LEU A 366 14.46 -24.07 -27.36
CA LEU A 366 14.52 -25.27 -26.55
C LEU A 366 15.39 -26.35 -27.23
N PRO A 367 16.10 -27.16 -26.43
CA PRO A 367 16.99 -28.16 -26.98
C PRO A 367 16.21 -29.22 -27.77
N THR A 368 16.63 -29.46 -29.01
CA THR A 368 16.06 -30.44 -29.92
C THR A 368 17.02 -31.60 -30.15
N VAL A 369 16.46 -32.77 -30.46
CA VAL A 369 17.26 -33.96 -30.79
C VAL A 369 17.79 -33.82 -32.23
N PRO A 370 19.08 -34.11 -32.50
CA PRO A 370 19.63 -34.08 -33.85
C PRO A 370 18.82 -34.95 -34.82
N GLU A 371 18.60 -34.46 -36.05
CA GLU A 371 17.74 -35.10 -37.05
C GLU A 371 18.18 -36.54 -37.41
N GLU A 372 19.48 -36.80 -37.37
CA GLU A 372 20.10 -38.13 -37.58
C GLU A 372 19.56 -39.20 -36.61
N HIS A 373 19.23 -38.80 -35.37
CA HIS A 373 18.71 -39.68 -34.32
C HIS A 373 17.18 -39.84 -34.39
N VAL A 374 16.49 -38.97 -35.14
CA VAL A 374 15.04 -38.99 -35.33
C VAL A 374 14.68 -39.92 -36.50
N GLN A 375 15.46 -39.88 -37.58
CA GLN A 375 15.26 -40.71 -38.79
C GLN A 375 15.37 -42.23 -38.51
N THR A 376 16.04 -42.62 -37.43
CA THR A 376 16.16 -44.03 -37.00
C THR A 376 14.88 -44.60 -36.38
N ILE A 377 13.88 -43.77 -36.08
CA ILE A 377 12.63 -44.16 -35.41
C ILE A 377 11.48 -44.20 -36.44
N LYS A 378 11.07 -45.42 -36.83
CA LYS A 378 9.97 -45.65 -37.80
C LYS A 378 8.60 -45.27 -37.22
N GLY A 379 7.74 -44.63 -38.03
CA GLY A 379 6.31 -44.42 -37.72
C GLY A 379 5.88 -43.00 -37.38
N LEU A 380 6.63 -41.97 -37.76
CA LEU A 380 6.23 -40.56 -37.65
C LEU A 380 5.55 -40.11 -38.96
N ASP A 381 4.35 -40.62 -39.26
CA ASP A 381 3.63 -40.22 -40.46
C ASP A 381 3.03 -38.80 -40.33
N GLY A 382 3.49 -37.91 -41.21
CA GLY A 382 2.63 -37.05 -42.03
C GLY A 382 1.88 -35.89 -41.37
N HIS A 383 2.55 -34.75 -41.30
CA HIS A 383 2.15 -33.39 -40.87
C HIS A 383 0.89 -32.73 -41.51
N THR A 384 -0.02 -33.46 -42.16
CA THR A 384 -1.16 -32.87 -42.89
C THR A 384 -2.11 -32.08 -41.98
N GLY A 385 -2.42 -32.59 -40.79
CA GLY A 385 -3.32 -31.93 -39.84
C GLY A 385 -2.74 -30.65 -39.21
N ALA A 386 -1.41 -30.57 -39.04
CA ALA A 386 -0.74 -29.39 -38.51
C ALA A 386 -0.77 -28.22 -39.52
N SER A 387 -0.57 -28.51 -40.81
CA SER A 387 -0.66 -27.50 -41.87
C SER A 387 -2.06 -26.88 -41.98
N THR A 388 -3.12 -27.68 -41.83
CA THR A 388 -4.50 -27.17 -41.79
C THR A 388 -4.77 -26.26 -40.59
N LEU A 389 -4.23 -26.60 -39.42
CA LEU A 389 -4.34 -25.74 -38.23
C LEU A 389 -3.63 -24.40 -38.45
N ILE A 390 -2.42 -24.43 -39.01
CA ILE A 390 -1.64 -23.23 -39.32
C ILE A 390 -2.42 -22.32 -40.26
N PHE A 391 -3.05 -22.86 -41.30
CA PHE A 391 -3.90 -22.09 -42.21
C PHE A 391 -5.09 -21.42 -41.50
N MET A 392 -5.81 -22.15 -40.64
CA MET A 392 -6.92 -21.58 -39.87
C MET A 392 -6.46 -20.47 -38.90
N ILE A 393 -5.27 -20.61 -38.31
CA ILE A 393 -4.69 -19.58 -37.43
C ILE A 393 -4.42 -18.31 -38.23
N SER A 394 -3.79 -18.41 -39.40
CA SER A 394 -3.56 -17.27 -40.29
C SER A 394 -4.86 -16.59 -40.69
N GLU A 395 -5.90 -17.36 -41.04
CA GLU A 395 -7.20 -16.82 -41.43
C GLU A 395 -7.84 -16.01 -40.29
N VAL A 396 -7.83 -16.54 -39.05
CA VAL A 396 -8.33 -15.82 -37.88
C VAL A 396 -7.50 -14.57 -37.61
N LEU A 397 -6.17 -14.64 -37.67
CA LEU A 397 -5.30 -13.47 -37.47
C LEU A 397 -5.57 -12.37 -38.50
N SER A 398 -5.75 -12.72 -39.78
CA SER A 398 -6.11 -11.75 -40.83
C SER A 398 -7.47 -11.09 -40.58
N GLN A 399 -8.45 -11.81 -40.02
CA GLN A 399 -9.71 -11.18 -39.59
C GLN A 399 -9.50 -10.20 -38.44
N LEU A 400 -8.63 -10.54 -37.48
CA LEU A 400 -8.34 -9.68 -36.33
C LEU A 400 -7.57 -8.42 -36.72
N GLN A 401 -6.69 -8.49 -37.75
CA GLN A 401 -5.89 -7.35 -38.24
C GLN A 401 -6.74 -6.13 -38.63
N GLN A 402 -7.96 -6.33 -39.11
CA GLN A 402 -8.86 -5.23 -39.50
C GLN A 402 -9.26 -4.32 -38.33
N TYR A 403 -9.08 -4.78 -37.10
CA TYR A 403 -9.43 -4.09 -35.87
C TYR A 403 -8.19 -3.69 -35.04
N MET A 404 -6.98 -3.83 -35.62
CA MET A 404 -5.70 -3.48 -34.99
C MET A 404 -5.19 -2.11 -35.45
N PRO A 405 -4.32 -1.43 -34.68
CA PRO A 405 -3.63 -0.22 -35.12
C PRO A 405 -2.85 -0.42 -36.43
N GLN A 406 -2.88 0.58 -37.33
CA GLN A 406 -2.31 0.50 -38.69
C GLN A 406 -0.78 0.22 -38.74
N ILE A 407 -0.07 0.40 -37.63
CA ILE A 407 1.39 0.28 -37.52
C ILE A 407 1.86 -1.19 -37.69
N CYS A 408 0.98 -2.17 -37.46
CA CYS A 408 1.30 -3.61 -37.55
C CYS A 408 0.97 -4.28 -38.89
N CYS A 409 0.48 -3.55 -39.90
CA CYS A 409 -0.09 -4.13 -41.13
C CYS A 409 0.90 -4.34 -42.30
N SER A 410 2.22 -4.35 -42.09
CA SER A 410 3.21 -4.27 -43.18
C SER A 410 3.97 -5.56 -43.53
N SER A 411 3.49 -6.75 -43.14
CA SER A 411 4.19 -8.02 -43.45
C SER A 411 3.26 -9.17 -43.84
N ASP A 412 3.69 -9.94 -44.85
CA ASP A 412 3.02 -11.11 -45.43
C ASP A 412 3.00 -12.38 -44.54
N ASP A 413 3.58 -12.36 -43.32
CA ASP A 413 3.59 -13.52 -42.42
C ASP A 413 2.92 -13.23 -41.05
N PRO A 414 1.60 -13.45 -40.93
CA PRO A 414 0.85 -13.23 -39.69
C PRO A 414 1.26 -14.14 -38.52
N ILE A 415 2.04 -15.20 -38.77
CA ILE A 415 2.50 -16.15 -37.75
C ILE A 415 3.88 -15.76 -37.18
N ASN A 416 4.50 -14.70 -37.70
CA ASN A 416 5.84 -14.31 -37.26
C ASN A 416 5.87 -13.95 -35.77
N ASN A 417 6.68 -14.73 -35.03
CA ASN A 417 6.86 -14.64 -33.59
C ASN A 417 7.17 -13.22 -33.09
N VAL A 418 7.98 -12.47 -33.84
CA VAL A 418 8.44 -11.12 -33.48
C VAL A 418 7.34 -10.09 -33.68
N LEU A 419 6.51 -10.25 -34.71
CA LEU A 419 5.40 -9.33 -35.00
C LEU A 419 4.29 -9.47 -33.96
N THR A 420 3.96 -10.72 -33.57
CA THR A 420 2.97 -10.96 -32.53
C THR A 420 3.38 -10.36 -31.18
N GLU A 421 4.67 -10.40 -30.85
CA GLU A 421 5.19 -9.83 -29.61
C GLU A 421 5.08 -8.30 -29.60
N ARG A 422 5.50 -7.64 -30.69
CA ARG A 422 5.36 -6.18 -30.84
C ARG A 422 3.91 -5.74 -30.74
N LEU A 423 3.01 -6.45 -31.41
CA LEU A 423 1.57 -6.18 -31.37
C LEU A 423 1.02 -6.29 -29.94
N LEU A 424 1.37 -7.34 -29.20
CA LEU A 424 0.92 -7.52 -27.82
C LEU A 424 1.42 -6.41 -26.90
N ILE A 425 2.66 -5.94 -27.09
CA ILE A 425 3.21 -4.80 -26.35
C ILE A 425 2.40 -3.54 -26.65
N GLU A 426 2.19 -3.20 -27.93
CA GLU A 426 1.45 -2.01 -28.35
C GLU A 426 -0.01 -2.01 -27.83
N LEU A 427 -0.70 -3.14 -27.94
CA LEU A 427 -2.05 -3.29 -27.41
C LEU A 427 -2.07 -3.22 -25.88
N CYS A 428 -1.07 -3.77 -25.18
CA CYS A 428 -0.97 -3.67 -23.74
C CYS A 428 -0.65 -2.24 -23.27
N ASP A 429 0.03 -1.42 -24.08
CA ASP A 429 0.33 -0.02 -23.76
C ASP A 429 -0.89 0.89 -23.92
N THR A 430 -1.96 0.43 -24.58
CA THR A 430 -3.21 1.19 -24.73
C THR A 430 -3.84 1.49 -23.37
N ARG A 431 -4.12 2.77 -23.09
CA ARG A 431 -4.75 3.20 -21.81
C ARG A 431 -6.21 2.73 -21.75
N ILE A 432 -6.56 2.04 -20.67
CA ILE A 432 -7.92 1.55 -20.41
C ILE A 432 -8.34 2.10 -19.04
N CYS A 433 -9.45 2.83 -18.98
CA CYS A 433 -9.98 3.37 -17.72
C CYS A 433 -10.22 2.24 -16.72
N THR A 434 -9.61 2.32 -15.53
CA THR A 434 -9.79 1.31 -14.48
C THR A 434 -10.72 1.78 -13.37
N LEU A 435 -10.83 3.10 -13.19
CA LEU A 435 -11.63 3.71 -12.13
C LEU A 435 -13.12 3.38 -12.28
N TYR A 436 -13.74 2.90 -11.21
CA TYR A 436 -15.16 2.52 -11.17
C TYR A 436 -15.57 1.47 -12.22
N SER A 437 -14.69 0.53 -12.52
CA SER A 437 -14.93 -0.56 -13.48
C SER A 437 -16.27 -1.28 -13.21
N PRO A 438 -17.19 -1.32 -14.20
CA PRO A 438 -18.50 -1.96 -14.03
C PRO A 438 -18.42 -3.47 -13.74
N ARG A 439 -19.43 -4.01 -13.06
CA ARG A 439 -19.50 -5.45 -12.74
C ARG A 439 -19.35 -6.38 -13.96
N PRO A 440 -19.98 -6.11 -15.12
CA PRO A 440 -19.79 -6.94 -16.33
C PRO A 440 -18.33 -6.98 -16.81
N VAL A 441 -17.59 -5.87 -16.67
CA VAL A 441 -16.16 -5.79 -16.99
C VAL A 441 -15.36 -6.72 -16.07
N LEU A 442 -15.61 -6.66 -14.76
CA LEU A 442 -14.94 -7.51 -13.77
C LEU A 442 -15.23 -9.01 -14.01
N GLU A 443 -16.47 -9.37 -14.36
CA GLU A 443 -16.84 -10.77 -14.66
C GLU A 443 -16.06 -11.34 -15.86
N VAL A 444 -15.93 -10.56 -16.93
CA VAL A 444 -15.13 -10.95 -18.10
C VAL A 444 -13.64 -11.06 -17.75
N LEU A 445 -13.10 -10.10 -16.98
CA LEU A 445 -11.69 -10.10 -16.57
C LEU A 445 -11.32 -11.34 -15.76
N VAL A 446 -12.20 -11.85 -14.90
CA VAL A 446 -11.98 -13.10 -14.14
C VAL A 446 -11.76 -14.27 -15.09
N ILE A 447 -12.56 -14.38 -16.17
CA ILE A 447 -12.42 -15.47 -17.14
C ILE A 447 -11.12 -15.31 -17.94
N LEU A 448 -10.84 -14.10 -18.44
CA LEU A 448 -9.62 -13.83 -19.21
C LEU A 448 -8.35 -14.11 -18.40
N ARG A 449 -8.27 -13.71 -17.13
CA ARG A 449 -7.13 -14.02 -16.26
C ARG A 449 -6.92 -15.51 -16.05
N LYS A 450 -8.00 -16.28 -15.90
CA LYS A 450 -7.91 -17.75 -15.83
C LYS A 450 -7.36 -18.32 -17.13
N ILE A 451 -7.85 -17.86 -18.29
CA ILE A 451 -7.32 -18.31 -19.59
C ILE A 451 -5.81 -18.04 -19.69
N SER A 452 -5.36 -16.82 -19.36
CA SER A 452 -3.94 -16.45 -19.41
C SER A 452 -3.09 -17.34 -18.48
N THR A 453 -3.57 -17.58 -17.26
CA THR A 453 -2.89 -18.44 -16.28
C THR A 453 -2.73 -19.87 -16.81
N GLN A 454 -3.77 -20.44 -17.40
CA GLN A 454 -3.71 -21.77 -18.01
C GLN A 454 -2.74 -21.81 -19.20
N CYS A 455 -2.76 -20.80 -20.08
CA CYS A 455 -1.80 -20.69 -21.18
C CYS A 455 -0.35 -20.65 -20.69
N HIS A 456 -0.06 -19.87 -19.65
CA HIS A 456 1.27 -19.78 -19.06
C HIS A 456 1.70 -21.12 -18.45
N GLN A 457 0.79 -21.80 -17.74
CA GLN A 457 1.05 -23.13 -17.17
C GLN A 457 1.36 -24.19 -18.24
N VAL A 458 0.67 -24.17 -19.39
CA VAL A 458 1.02 -25.03 -20.55
C VAL A 458 2.45 -24.75 -21.00
N SER A 459 2.85 -23.48 -21.10
CA SER A 459 4.21 -23.10 -21.48
C SER A 459 5.26 -23.62 -20.51
N GLU A 460 5.05 -23.44 -19.20
CA GLU A 460 5.97 -23.96 -18.17
C GLU A 460 6.09 -25.49 -18.23
N GLN A 461 4.97 -26.20 -18.39
CA GLN A 461 4.97 -27.65 -18.55
C GLN A 461 5.73 -28.11 -19.80
N VAL A 462 5.55 -27.43 -20.93
CA VAL A 462 6.27 -27.72 -22.19
C VAL A 462 7.77 -27.48 -22.01
N ILE A 463 8.17 -26.35 -21.44
CA ILE A 463 9.59 -26.01 -21.21
C ILE A 463 10.25 -27.05 -20.29
N ALA A 464 9.62 -27.33 -19.14
CA ALA A 464 10.14 -28.27 -18.15
C ALA A 464 10.23 -29.70 -18.73
N SER A 465 9.17 -30.16 -19.41
CA SER A 465 9.13 -31.47 -20.04
C SER A 465 10.16 -31.61 -21.14
N THR A 466 10.34 -30.58 -21.98
CA THR A 466 11.34 -30.59 -23.05
C THR A 466 12.74 -30.70 -22.50
N LYS A 467 13.11 -29.85 -21.53
CA LYS A 467 14.44 -29.87 -20.90
C LYS A 467 14.73 -31.22 -20.22
N LEU A 468 13.76 -31.74 -19.46
CA LEU A 468 13.90 -33.03 -18.77
C LEU A 468 14.06 -34.19 -19.75
N ARG A 469 13.19 -34.27 -20.77
CA ARG A 469 13.22 -35.34 -21.76
C ARG A 469 14.48 -35.27 -22.62
N TYR A 470 14.94 -34.08 -22.99
CA TYR A 470 16.22 -33.90 -23.68
C TYR A 470 17.40 -34.45 -22.85
N LYS A 471 17.50 -34.08 -21.57
CA LYS A 471 18.55 -34.58 -20.67
C LYS A 471 18.50 -36.11 -20.53
N GLN A 472 17.30 -36.69 -20.42
CA GLN A 472 17.11 -38.15 -20.36
C GLN A 472 17.45 -38.83 -21.69
N TRP A 473 17.21 -38.16 -22.82
CA TRP A 473 17.62 -38.63 -24.14
C TRP A 473 19.14 -38.71 -24.27
N MET A 474 19.83 -37.62 -23.93
CA MET A 474 21.28 -37.52 -24.04
C MET A 474 22.00 -38.49 -23.09
N SER A 475 21.46 -38.69 -21.88
CA SER A 475 21.97 -39.71 -20.93
C SER A 475 21.57 -41.15 -21.28
N LYS A 476 20.89 -41.38 -22.41
CA LYS A 476 20.40 -42.69 -22.87
C LYS A 476 19.48 -43.40 -21.87
N THR A 477 18.84 -42.66 -20.95
CA THR A 477 17.93 -43.19 -19.93
C THR A 477 16.47 -43.31 -20.38
N LEU A 478 16.09 -42.67 -21.49
CA LEU A 478 14.75 -42.81 -22.07
C LEU A 478 14.52 -44.18 -22.72
N ARG A 479 13.42 -44.84 -22.32
CA ARG A 479 12.90 -46.06 -22.97
C ARG A 479 12.28 -45.73 -24.33
N SER A 480 12.24 -46.71 -25.24
CA SER A 480 11.74 -46.54 -26.62
C SER A 480 10.36 -45.86 -26.72
N ARG A 481 9.37 -46.27 -25.90
CA ARG A 481 8.04 -45.63 -25.87
C ARG A 481 8.09 -44.16 -25.44
N GLN A 482 8.96 -43.83 -24.48
CA GLN A 482 9.13 -42.46 -24.00
C GLN A 482 9.83 -41.58 -25.05
N ARG A 483 10.70 -42.18 -25.87
CA ARG A 483 11.33 -41.50 -27.03
C ARG A 483 10.29 -41.11 -28.08
N HIS A 484 9.39 -42.03 -28.45
CA HIS A 484 8.30 -41.74 -29.38
C HIS A 484 7.38 -40.62 -28.86
N ASN A 485 6.99 -40.69 -27.58
CA ASN A 485 6.18 -39.64 -26.96
C ASN A 485 6.87 -38.27 -26.95
N TYR A 486 8.20 -38.25 -26.73
CA TYR A 486 8.96 -37.01 -26.78
C TYR A 486 8.98 -36.39 -28.19
N LEU A 487 9.13 -37.21 -29.23
CA LEU A 487 9.05 -36.73 -30.62
C LEU A 487 7.65 -36.20 -30.97
N ARG A 488 6.58 -36.87 -30.49
CA ARG A 488 5.20 -36.37 -30.65
C ARG A 488 5.02 -35.01 -29.97
N MET A 489 5.55 -34.84 -28.76
CA MET A 489 5.54 -33.56 -28.06
C MET A 489 6.24 -32.46 -28.88
N LEU A 490 7.46 -32.71 -29.38
CA LEU A 490 8.20 -31.75 -30.20
C LEU A 490 7.43 -31.38 -31.49
N SER A 491 6.74 -32.35 -32.09
CA SER A 491 5.85 -32.09 -33.24
C SER A 491 4.66 -31.22 -32.83
N SER A 492 4.01 -31.52 -31.71
CA SER A 492 2.84 -30.77 -31.24
C SER A 492 3.16 -29.34 -30.83
N MET A 493 4.39 -29.08 -30.35
CA MET A 493 4.85 -27.72 -30.06
C MET A 493 4.79 -26.79 -31.28
N LYS A 494 4.99 -27.32 -32.50
CA LYS A 494 4.99 -26.51 -33.74
C LYS A 494 3.65 -25.86 -34.03
N PHE A 495 2.53 -26.52 -33.72
CA PHE A 495 1.19 -25.93 -33.90
C PHE A 495 0.66 -25.28 -32.61
N LEU A 496 1.06 -25.79 -31.44
CA LEU A 496 0.54 -25.29 -30.16
C LEU A 496 1.06 -23.88 -29.83
N SER A 497 2.32 -23.57 -30.17
CA SER A 497 2.88 -22.21 -29.98
C SER A 497 2.08 -21.14 -30.73
N PRO A 498 1.83 -21.26 -32.05
CA PRO A 498 0.97 -20.32 -32.78
C PRO A 498 -0.46 -20.18 -32.21
N VAL A 499 -1.07 -21.28 -31.73
CA VAL A 499 -2.42 -21.23 -31.15
C VAL A 499 -2.45 -20.48 -29.83
N LEU A 500 -1.48 -20.74 -28.94
CA LEU A 500 -1.40 -20.01 -27.67
C LEU A 500 -1.17 -18.52 -27.92
N ARG A 501 -0.32 -18.16 -28.90
CA ARG A 501 -0.12 -16.77 -29.33
C ARG A 501 -1.41 -16.13 -29.85
N LEU A 502 -2.16 -16.83 -30.71
CA LEU A 502 -3.47 -16.36 -31.19
C LEU A 502 -4.44 -16.09 -30.02
N ILE A 503 -4.49 -16.98 -29.03
CA ILE A 503 -5.32 -16.79 -27.84
C ILE A 503 -4.88 -15.54 -27.06
N LEU A 504 -3.58 -15.32 -26.87
CA LEU A 504 -3.08 -14.11 -26.21
C LEU A 504 -3.45 -12.83 -26.98
N VAL A 505 -3.33 -12.83 -28.32
CA VAL A 505 -3.74 -11.71 -29.17
C VAL A 505 -5.24 -11.44 -29.02
N LEU A 506 -6.06 -12.48 -29.19
CA LEU A 506 -7.51 -12.38 -29.03
C LEU A 506 -7.89 -11.79 -27.68
N MET A 507 -7.31 -12.29 -26.59
CA MET A 507 -7.56 -11.78 -25.24
C MET A 507 -7.17 -10.31 -25.08
N THR A 508 -6.07 -9.89 -25.69
CA THR A 508 -5.57 -8.51 -25.56
C THR A 508 -6.44 -7.55 -26.36
N VAL A 509 -6.86 -7.94 -27.56
CA VAL A 509 -7.81 -7.16 -28.38
C VAL A 509 -9.17 -7.03 -27.68
N GLU A 510 -9.67 -8.11 -27.07
CA GLU A 510 -10.90 -8.06 -26.27
C GLU A 510 -10.73 -7.21 -25.00
N LEU A 511 -9.55 -7.23 -24.38
CA LEU A 511 -9.23 -6.40 -23.22
C LEU A 511 -9.24 -4.90 -23.54
N VAL A 512 -8.65 -4.49 -24.67
CA VAL A 512 -8.68 -3.08 -25.10
C VAL A 512 -10.12 -2.58 -25.29
N ASN A 513 -11.02 -3.48 -25.70
CA ASN A 513 -12.43 -3.18 -25.96
C ASN A 513 -13.36 -3.55 -24.79
N ILE A 514 -12.81 -3.83 -23.60
CA ILE A 514 -13.53 -4.47 -22.50
C ILE A 514 -14.80 -3.72 -22.08
N HIS A 515 -14.76 -2.38 -22.10
CA HIS A 515 -15.88 -1.53 -21.68
C HIS A 515 -17.10 -1.59 -22.62
N LEU A 516 -16.93 -2.06 -23.87
CA LEU A 516 -18.05 -2.28 -24.79
C LEU A 516 -18.97 -3.42 -24.34
N VAL A 517 -18.54 -4.23 -23.37
CA VAL A 517 -19.38 -5.28 -22.78
C VAL A 517 -20.66 -4.70 -22.18
N CYS A 518 -20.60 -3.47 -21.66
CA CYS A 518 -21.74 -2.76 -21.08
C CYS A 518 -22.80 -2.40 -22.11
N LYS A 519 -22.46 -2.40 -23.41
CA LYS A 519 -23.39 -2.11 -24.51
C LYS A 519 -24.10 -3.36 -25.06
N LYS A 520 -23.68 -4.57 -24.64
CA LYS A 520 -24.31 -5.81 -25.12
C LYS A 520 -25.69 -6.00 -24.50
N ASN A 521 -26.63 -6.47 -25.32
CA ASN A 521 -27.91 -6.96 -24.80
C ASN A 521 -27.67 -8.25 -23.98
N PRO A 522 -28.61 -8.64 -23.09
CA PRO A 522 -28.42 -9.80 -22.20
C PRO A 522 -28.17 -11.13 -22.93
N SER A 523 -28.77 -11.34 -24.11
CA SER A 523 -28.56 -12.57 -24.90
C SER A 523 -27.13 -12.62 -25.44
N ASP A 524 -26.65 -11.55 -26.05
CA ASP A 524 -25.32 -11.49 -26.64
C ASP A 524 -24.24 -11.51 -25.56
N TYR A 525 -24.49 -10.90 -24.40
CA TYR A 525 -23.62 -10.99 -23.23
C TYR A 525 -23.48 -12.45 -22.76
N GLN A 526 -24.58 -13.20 -22.64
CA GLN A 526 -24.53 -14.61 -22.26
C GLN A 526 -23.83 -15.49 -23.30
N GLN A 527 -24.06 -15.24 -24.59
CA GLN A 527 -23.37 -15.98 -25.66
C GLN A 527 -21.86 -15.70 -25.65
N TYR A 528 -21.48 -14.44 -25.41
CA TYR A 528 -20.09 -14.03 -25.26
C TYR A 528 -19.40 -14.70 -24.06
N LEU A 529 -20.04 -14.70 -22.88
CA LEU A 529 -19.51 -15.40 -21.71
C LEU A 529 -19.39 -16.92 -21.93
N LYS A 530 -20.36 -17.54 -22.61
CA LYS A 530 -20.29 -18.97 -22.98
C LYS A 530 -19.11 -19.25 -23.90
N PHE A 531 -18.83 -18.36 -24.84
CA PHE A 531 -17.66 -18.46 -25.70
C PHE A 531 -16.36 -18.38 -24.88
N LEU A 532 -16.18 -17.36 -24.03
CA LEU A 532 -14.98 -17.23 -23.20
C LEU A 532 -14.78 -18.45 -22.28
N LYS A 533 -15.86 -18.95 -21.66
CA LYS A 533 -15.82 -20.18 -20.86
C LYS A 533 -15.41 -21.40 -21.69
N SER A 534 -15.76 -21.46 -22.97
CA SER A 534 -15.32 -22.54 -23.85
C SER A 534 -13.83 -22.48 -24.20
N VAL A 535 -13.27 -21.26 -24.30
CA VAL A 535 -11.82 -21.05 -24.46
C VAL A 535 -11.08 -21.40 -23.17
N LEU A 536 -11.64 -21.05 -22.00
CA LEU A 536 -11.11 -21.46 -20.71
C LEU A 536 -11.09 -22.98 -20.55
N GLN A 537 -12.19 -23.66 -20.86
CA GLN A 537 -12.25 -25.12 -20.80
C GLN A 537 -11.20 -25.76 -21.71
N TYR A 538 -10.93 -25.16 -22.88
CA TYR A 538 -9.89 -25.60 -23.78
C TYR A 538 -8.50 -25.50 -23.14
N THR A 539 -8.16 -24.36 -22.53
CA THR A 539 -6.84 -24.17 -21.92
C THR A 539 -6.65 -25.02 -20.65
N GLU A 540 -7.69 -25.25 -19.85
CA GLU A 540 -7.67 -26.21 -18.74
C GLU A 540 -7.42 -27.65 -19.20
N ASN A 541 -8.04 -28.05 -20.31
CA ASN A 541 -7.81 -29.35 -20.93
C ASN A 541 -6.36 -29.47 -21.46
N LEU A 542 -5.82 -28.40 -22.05
CA LEU A 542 -4.42 -28.37 -22.47
C LEU A 542 -3.48 -28.62 -21.29
N VAL A 543 -3.64 -27.90 -20.17
CA VAL A 543 -2.84 -28.10 -18.96
C VAL A 543 -2.88 -29.55 -18.48
N THR A 544 -4.06 -30.18 -18.56
CA THR A 544 -4.19 -31.61 -18.22
C THR A 544 -3.41 -32.49 -19.20
N TYR A 545 -3.48 -32.21 -20.50
CA TYR A 545 -2.90 -33.05 -21.55
C TYR A 545 -1.38 -32.89 -21.67
N THR A 546 -0.86 -31.68 -21.43
CA THR A 546 0.57 -31.36 -21.45
C THR A 546 1.29 -31.71 -20.14
N SER A 547 0.55 -32.16 -19.13
CA SER A 547 1.13 -32.62 -17.86
C SER A 547 2.07 -33.82 -18.06
N PRO A 548 3.19 -33.89 -17.30
CA PRO A 548 4.13 -35.01 -17.34
C PRO A 548 3.50 -36.37 -17.01
N GLU A 549 2.34 -36.39 -16.35
CA GLU A 549 1.60 -37.60 -15.97
C GLU A 549 0.74 -38.11 -17.13
N LYS A 550 0.02 -37.21 -17.83
CA LYS A 550 -0.92 -37.60 -18.90
C LYS A 550 -0.23 -37.75 -20.26
N ASN A 551 0.61 -36.80 -20.66
CA ASN A 551 1.31 -36.76 -21.97
C ASN A 551 0.41 -37.07 -23.19
N LYS A 552 -0.74 -36.42 -23.31
CA LYS A 552 -1.76 -36.66 -24.35
C LYS A 552 -1.61 -35.72 -25.55
N TRP A 553 -0.49 -35.83 -26.25
CA TRP A 553 -0.10 -34.90 -27.32
C TRP A 553 -0.86 -35.06 -28.64
N ASP A 554 -1.41 -36.25 -28.90
CA ASP A 554 -2.21 -36.53 -30.10
C ASP A 554 -3.63 -35.99 -29.93
N GLU A 555 -4.23 -36.18 -28.75
CA GLU A 555 -5.55 -35.64 -28.41
C GLU A 555 -5.58 -34.10 -28.36
N THR A 556 -4.42 -33.47 -28.10
CA THR A 556 -4.26 -32.01 -28.20
C THR A 556 -4.62 -31.50 -29.59
N LEU A 557 -4.24 -32.21 -30.67
CA LEU A 557 -4.49 -31.76 -32.04
C LEU A 557 -5.99 -31.64 -32.34
N GLU A 558 -6.78 -32.67 -32.00
CA GLU A 558 -8.23 -32.69 -32.21
C GLU A 558 -8.93 -31.62 -31.36
N LEU A 559 -8.50 -31.49 -30.11
CA LEU A 559 -9.00 -30.49 -29.19
C LEU A 559 -8.74 -29.06 -29.71
N THR A 560 -7.54 -28.79 -30.20
CA THR A 560 -7.15 -27.52 -30.81
C THR A 560 -7.99 -27.18 -32.03
N ASN A 561 -8.21 -28.13 -32.93
CA ASN A 561 -9.04 -27.94 -34.12
C ASN A 561 -10.47 -27.51 -33.74
N LYS A 562 -11.10 -28.21 -32.78
CA LYS A 562 -12.44 -27.89 -32.27
C LYS A 562 -12.53 -26.46 -31.71
N THR A 563 -11.49 -25.98 -31.03
CA THR A 563 -11.46 -24.62 -30.49
C THR A 563 -11.29 -23.56 -31.57
N LEU A 564 -10.41 -23.77 -32.55
CA LEU A 564 -10.24 -22.82 -33.66
C LEU A 564 -11.54 -22.63 -34.46
N ILE A 565 -12.29 -23.72 -34.71
CA ILE A 565 -13.60 -23.65 -35.37
C ILE A 565 -14.59 -22.81 -34.55
N LYS A 566 -14.58 -22.92 -33.21
CA LYS A 566 -15.44 -22.10 -32.34
C LYS A 566 -15.05 -20.62 -32.37
N ILE A 567 -13.75 -20.32 -32.33
CA ILE A 567 -13.24 -18.94 -32.44
C ILE A 567 -13.70 -18.31 -33.75
N LYS A 568 -13.51 -19.02 -34.88
CA LYS A 568 -13.97 -18.58 -36.20
C LYS A 568 -15.48 -18.33 -36.23
N ARG A 569 -16.29 -19.29 -35.75
CA ARG A 569 -17.76 -19.16 -35.73
C ARG A 569 -18.25 -17.95 -34.92
N ILE A 570 -17.59 -17.62 -33.81
CA ILE A 570 -17.96 -16.46 -32.98
C ILE A 570 -17.54 -15.15 -33.64
N SER A 571 -16.38 -15.13 -34.29
CA SER A 571 -15.94 -14.02 -35.13
C SER A 571 -16.96 -13.75 -36.25
N ASP A 572 -17.38 -14.77 -36.99
CA ASP A 572 -18.36 -14.65 -38.08
C ASP A 572 -19.73 -14.11 -37.60
N ARG A 573 -20.10 -14.39 -36.35
CA ARG A 573 -21.36 -13.92 -35.73
C ARG A 573 -21.30 -12.51 -35.19
N LYS A 574 -20.16 -11.81 -35.31
CA LYS A 574 -19.95 -10.46 -34.78
C LYS A 574 -20.20 -10.32 -33.27
N LEU A 575 -19.92 -11.37 -32.50
CA LEU A 575 -20.21 -11.42 -31.07
C LEU A 575 -19.04 -10.99 -30.17
N MET A 576 -17.84 -10.77 -30.74
CA MET A 576 -16.67 -10.28 -29.98
C MET A 576 -16.81 -8.79 -29.63
N LEU A 577 -16.07 -8.31 -28.63
CA LEU A 577 -16.14 -6.91 -28.20
C LEU A 577 -15.51 -5.98 -29.24
N MET A 578 -14.39 -6.39 -29.83
CA MET A 578 -13.69 -5.64 -30.87
C MET A 578 -14.58 -5.27 -32.08
N GLN A 579 -15.61 -6.06 -32.35
CA GLN A 579 -16.51 -5.87 -33.51
C GLN A 579 -17.66 -4.88 -33.23
N LEU A 580 -17.76 -4.38 -31.99
CA LEU A 580 -18.72 -3.33 -31.60
C LEU A 580 -18.13 -1.92 -31.74
N THR A 581 -16.87 -1.79 -32.17
CA THR A 581 -16.20 -0.51 -32.44
C THR A 581 -16.57 0.09 -33.79
N THR A 582 -16.97 -0.77 -34.73
CA THR A 582 -17.52 -0.46 -36.06
C THR A 582 -19.04 -0.49 -36.03
#